data_AF-H0AE55-F1
#
_entry.id   AF-H0AE55-F1
#
_cell.length_a   1.000
_cell.length_b   1.000
_cell.length_c   1.000
_cell.angle_alpha   90.00
_cell.angle_beta   90.00
_cell.angle_gamma   90.00
#
_symmetry.space_group_name_H-M   'P 1'
#
loop_
_entity.id
_entity.type
_entity.pdbx_description
1 polymer ?
#
loop_
_entity_poly.entity_id
_entity_poly.type
_entity_poly.pdbx_seq_one_letter_code
_entity_poly.pdbx_strand_id
1 'polypeptide(L)'
;MKEYSDEVLGMHPMYAPSNPIKGQKIVLCPEKGKKWTLMETFWMDNGADIHVTEPESHDKAMSLVQGLMHFSELVVAETIRKADMTGSDMEEYSSPVYQLITDLTARMLNQKPGLYGSIQSENPVK
;
A
#
# COMPACT_ATOMS: atom_id res chain seq x y z
N MET A 1 6.24 -22.15 27.63
CA MET A 1 5.88 -21.66 26.28
C MET A 1 4.79 -20.62 26.48
N LYS A 2 4.89 -19.41 25.92
CA LYS A 2 3.77 -18.45 26.03
C LYS A 2 2.56 -19.05 25.29
N GLU A 3 1.43 -19.19 25.98
CA GLU A 3 0.16 -19.54 25.35
C GLU A 3 -0.29 -18.36 24.50
N TYR A 4 -0.30 -18.55 23.18
CA TYR A 4 -0.89 -17.59 22.25
C TYR A 4 -2.36 -17.93 22.04
N SER A 5 -3.18 -16.92 21.77
CA SER A 5 -4.58 -17.10 21.40
C SER A 5 -4.67 -17.91 20.10
N ASP A 6 -5.62 -18.84 20.03
CA ASP A 6 -5.98 -19.59 18.80
C ASP A 6 -6.72 -18.73 17.76
N GLU A 7 -6.84 -17.43 18.00
CA GLU A 7 -7.59 -16.47 17.19
C GLU A 7 -6.67 -15.78 16.19
N VAL A 8 -7.15 -15.63 14.95
CA VAL A 8 -6.36 -15.13 13.81
C VAL A 8 -7.12 -14.01 13.13
N LEU A 9 -6.45 -12.87 12.97
CA LEU A 9 -6.94 -11.66 12.30
C LEU A 9 -5.86 -11.17 11.33
N GLY A 10 -6.16 -11.19 10.03
CA GLY A 10 -5.44 -10.41 9.04
C GLY A 10 -5.78 -8.93 9.17
N MET A 11 -4.80 -8.06 9.00
CA MET A 11 -5.00 -6.61 9.09
C MET A 11 -4.07 -5.88 8.15
N HIS A 12 -4.60 -4.91 7.42
CA HIS A 12 -3.85 -4.04 6.52
C HIS A 12 -4.25 -2.58 6.75
N PRO A 13 -3.44 -1.81 7.49
CA PRO A 13 -3.57 -0.37 7.58
C PRO A 13 -3.21 0.27 6.23
N MET A 14 -4.19 0.87 5.54
CA MET A 14 -4.03 1.42 4.18
C MET A 14 -3.40 2.82 4.18
N TYR A 15 -2.38 3.05 5.02
CA TYR A 15 -1.76 4.36 5.18
C TYR A 15 -0.28 4.27 5.55
N ALA A 16 0.47 5.33 5.26
CA ALA A 16 1.88 5.41 5.62
C ALA A 16 2.03 5.61 7.15
N PRO A 17 3.00 4.95 7.82
CA PRO A 17 3.18 5.05 9.28
C PRO A 17 3.37 6.47 9.84
N SER A 18 3.71 7.44 8.98
CA SER A 18 3.82 8.86 9.33
C SER A 18 2.47 9.56 9.58
N ASN A 19 1.34 8.95 9.20
CA ASN A 19 0.04 9.59 9.28
C ASN A 19 -0.70 9.21 10.58
N PRO A 20 -1.51 10.12 11.15
CA PRO A 20 -2.39 9.80 12.26
C PRO A 20 -3.50 8.84 11.81
N ILE A 21 -4.03 8.04 12.75
CA ILE A 21 -5.06 7.01 12.50
C ILE A 21 -6.37 7.61 11.96
N LYS A 22 -6.74 8.80 12.43
CA LYS A 22 -8.04 9.41 12.15
C LYS A 22 -8.28 9.59 10.65
N GLY A 23 -9.38 9.06 10.15
CA GLY A 23 -9.79 9.09 8.74
C GLY A 23 -9.03 8.13 7.83
N GLN A 24 -8.13 7.30 8.37
CA GLN A 24 -7.42 6.29 7.59
C GLN A 24 -8.23 5.01 7.49
N LYS A 25 -8.13 4.33 6.35
CA LYS A 25 -8.77 3.04 6.13
C LYS A 25 -7.95 1.90 6.73
N ILE A 26 -8.60 0.98 7.41
CA ILE A 26 -8.02 -0.26 7.92
C ILE A 26 -8.83 -1.42 7.36
N VAL A 27 -8.18 -2.32 6.64
CA VAL A 27 -8.82 -3.55 6.19
C VAL A 27 -8.58 -4.65 7.22
N LEU A 28 -9.64 -5.34 7.62
CA LEU A 28 -9.61 -6.48 8.53
C LEU A 28 -10.08 -7.73 7.78
N CYS A 29 -9.33 -8.82 7.92
CA CYS A 29 -9.65 -10.14 7.37
C CYS A 29 -9.68 -11.17 8.50
N PRO A 30 -10.82 -11.32 9.21
CA PRO A 30 -10.92 -12.27 10.32
C PRO A 30 -10.95 -13.71 9.82
N GLU A 31 -10.09 -14.58 10.36
CA GLU A 31 -9.98 -15.99 9.93
C GLU A 31 -10.54 -16.94 10.99
N LYS A 32 -10.18 -16.73 12.27
CA LYS A 32 -10.56 -17.62 13.37
C LYS A 32 -10.81 -16.86 14.66
N GLY A 33 -11.90 -17.20 15.36
CA GLY A 33 -12.27 -16.55 16.61
C GLY A 33 -13.12 -15.29 16.42
N LYS A 34 -13.42 -14.61 17.53
CA LYS A 34 -14.33 -13.44 17.56
C LYS A 34 -13.82 -12.28 18.43
N LYS A 35 -12.71 -12.44 19.16
CA LYS A 35 -12.10 -11.37 19.97
C LYS A 35 -11.32 -10.36 19.13
N TRP A 36 -11.20 -10.55 17.81
CA TRP A 36 -10.72 -9.52 16.89
C TRP A 36 -11.58 -8.24 16.95
N THR A 37 -12.81 -8.33 17.46
CA THR A 37 -13.71 -7.21 17.78
C THR A 37 -13.10 -6.17 18.73
N LEU A 38 -12.15 -6.56 19.60
CA LEU A 38 -11.39 -5.60 20.41
C LEU A 38 -10.47 -4.73 19.56
N MET A 39 -9.85 -5.32 18.53
CA MET A 39 -9.00 -4.57 17.59
C MET A 39 -9.85 -3.65 16.72
N GLU A 40 -10.99 -4.14 16.23
CA GLU A 40 -11.96 -3.31 15.50
C GLU A 40 -12.39 -2.10 16.34
N THR A 41 -12.79 -2.32 17.61
CA THR A 41 -13.19 -1.25 18.52
C THR A 41 -12.07 -0.24 18.74
N PHE A 42 -10.83 -0.71 18.98
CA PHE A 42 -9.67 0.17 19.13
C PHE A 42 -9.48 1.09 17.93
N TRP A 43 -9.56 0.57 16.70
CA TRP A 43 -9.38 1.37 15.50
C TRP A 43 -10.52 2.37 15.31
N MET A 44 -11.77 1.94 15.53
CA MET A 44 -12.95 2.80 15.45
C MET A 44 -12.89 3.95 16.46
N ASP A 45 -12.51 3.68 17.71
CA ASP A 45 -12.38 4.68 18.78
C ASP A 45 -11.29 5.71 18.47
N ASN A 46 -10.27 5.33 17.68
CA ASN A 46 -9.23 6.22 17.17
C ASN A 46 -9.60 6.90 15.84
N GLY A 47 -10.84 6.75 15.38
CA GLY A 47 -11.40 7.42 14.22
C GLY A 47 -11.00 6.82 12.87
N ALA A 48 -10.60 5.55 12.84
CA ALA A 48 -10.34 4.84 11.59
C ALA A 48 -11.63 4.46 10.85
N ASP A 49 -11.52 4.33 9.52
CA ASP A 49 -12.54 3.75 8.64
C ASP A 49 -12.28 2.25 8.49
N ILE A 50 -13.07 1.42 9.19
CA ILE A 50 -12.90 -0.04 9.16
C ILE A 50 -13.62 -0.65 7.96
N HIS A 51 -12.90 -1.49 7.23
CA HIS A 51 -13.45 -2.34 6.18
C HIS A 51 -13.16 -3.81 6.47
N VAL A 52 -14.20 -4.61 6.71
CA VAL A 52 -14.06 -6.06 6.93
C VAL A 52 -14.30 -6.79 5.61
N THR A 53 -13.40 -7.69 5.23
CA THR A 53 -13.50 -8.48 3.98
C THR A 53 -12.77 -9.82 4.10
N GLU A 54 -12.97 -10.70 3.12
CA GLU A 54 -12.24 -11.97 3.04
C GLU A 54 -10.82 -11.77 2.49
N PRO A 55 -9.80 -12.54 2.92
CA PRO A 55 -8.43 -12.44 2.42
C PRO A 55 -8.33 -12.42 0.88
N GLU A 56 -9.08 -13.30 0.20
CA GLU A 56 -9.05 -13.38 -1.27
C GLU A 56 -9.64 -12.14 -1.95
N SER A 57 -10.67 -11.54 -1.33
CA SER A 57 -11.29 -10.32 -1.84
C SER A 57 -10.37 -9.12 -1.65
N HIS A 58 -9.69 -9.04 -0.50
CA HIS A 58 -8.65 -8.06 -0.24
C HIS A 58 -7.52 -8.15 -1.27
N ASP A 59 -6.95 -9.34 -1.45
CA ASP A 59 -5.79 -9.52 -2.32
C ASP A 59 -6.13 -9.22 -3.77
N LYS A 60 -7.30 -9.68 -4.25
CA LYS A 60 -7.81 -9.34 -5.59
C LYS A 60 -7.89 -7.83 -5.79
N ALA A 61 -8.42 -7.07 -4.82
CA ALA A 61 -8.46 -5.62 -4.90
C ALA A 61 -7.05 -5.00 -4.87
N MET A 62 -6.16 -5.49 -4.00
CA MET A 62 -4.79 -4.98 -3.85
C MET A 62 -3.92 -5.25 -5.08
N SER A 63 -4.20 -6.29 -5.86
CA SER A 63 -3.50 -6.54 -7.14
C SER A 63 -3.64 -5.36 -8.10
N LEU A 64 -4.76 -4.65 -8.04
CA LEU A 64 -5.01 -3.45 -8.84
C LEU A 64 -4.58 -2.17 -8.09
N VAL A 65 -5.02 -2.01 -6.83
CA VAL A 65 -4.81 -0.77 -6.07
C VAL A 65 -3.34 -0.54 -5.72
N GLN A 66 -2.60 -1.60 -5.41
CA GLN A 66 -1.17 -1.52 -5.07
C GLN A 66 -0.31 -2.15 -6.17
N GLY A 67 -0.62 -3.35 -6.64
CA GLY A 67 0.18 -4.07 -7.65
C GLY A 67 0.34 -3.25 -8.94
N LEU A 68 -0.75 -3.01 -9.66
CA LEU A 68 -0.72 -2.24 -10.90
C LEU A 68 -0.16 -0.82 -10.71
N MET A 69 -0.55 -0.13 -9.63
CA MET A 69 -0.12 1.25 -9.38
C MET A 69 1.40 1.33 -9.18
N HIS A 70 1.95 0.51 -8.28
CA HIS A 70 3.40 0.50 -8.03
C HIS A 70 4.19 -0.03 -9.22
N PHE A 71 3.64 -0.96 -10.01
CA PHE A 71 4.29 -1.43 -11.22
C PHE A 71 4.39 -0.30 -12.26
N SER A 72 3.33 0.49 -12.40
CA SER A 72 3.33 1.65 -13.29
C SER A 72 4.38 2.68 -12.88
N GLU A 73 4.50 2.97 -11.59
CA GLU A 73 5.55 3.85 -11.04
C GLU A 73 6.96 3.30 -11.32
N LEU A 74 7.17 1.99 -11.17
CA LEU A 74 8.45 1.33 -11.50
C LEU A 74 8.79 1.45 -12.99
N VAL A 75 7.81 1.30 -13.89
CA VAL A 75 8.01 1.49 -15.33
C VAL A 75 8.39 2.92 -15.65
N VAL A 76 7.72 3.91 -15.05
CA VAL A 76 8.08 5.34 -15.19
C VAL A 76 9.52 5.57 -14.74
N ALA A 77 9.87 5.12 -13.53
CA ALA A 77 11.21 5.26 -12.98
C ALA A 77 12.29 4.66 -13.87
N GLU A 78 12.10 3.41 -14.31
CA GLU A 78 13.08 2.71 -15.13
C GLU A 78 13.21 3.31 -16.53
N THR A 79 12.12 3.83 -17.09
CA THR A 79 12.14 4.51 -18.39
C THR A 79 12.92 5.81 -18.32
N ILE A 80 12.67 6.63 -17.28
CA ILE A 80 13.43 7.86 -17.03
C ILE A 80 14.91 7.54 -16.84
N ARG A 81 15.23 6.51 -16.03
CA ARG A 81 16.62 6.09 -15.79
C ARG A 81 17.35 5.68 -17.07
N LYS A 82 16.64 5.14 -18.06
CA LYS A 82 17.19 4.72 -19.37
C LYS A 82 17.24 5.83 -20.42
N ALA A 83 16.48 6.91 -20.25
CA ALA A 83 16.33 7.96 -21.25
C ALA A 83 17.60 8.80 -21.47
N ASP A 84 18.63 8.67 -20.61
CA ASP A 84 19.89 9.41 -20.68
C ASP A 84 19.70 10.94 -20.79
N MET A 85 18.65 11.45 -20.14
CA MET A 85 18.34 12.88 -20.02
C MET A 85 18.53 13.31 -18.57
N THR A 86 19.04 14.53 -18.36
CA THR A 86 19.15 15.06 -16.99
C THR A 86 17.80 15.57 -16.50
N GLY A 87 17.60 15.61 -15.18
CA GLY A 87 16.35 16.12 -14.60
C GLY A 87 16.03 17.56 -15.02
N SER A 88 17.05 18.40 -15.21
CA SER A 88 16.91 19.77 -15.71
C SER A 88 16.44 19.83 -17.17
N ASP A 89 16.86 18.89 -18.02
CA ASP A 89 16.43 18.86 -19.42
C ASP A 89 14.95 18.50 -19.54
N MET A 90 14.46 17.63 -18.65
CA MET A 90 13.05 17.23 -18.63
C MET A 90 12.16 18.33 -18.06
N GLU A 91 12.64 19.10 -17.09
CA GLU A 91 11.86 20.15 -16.41
C GLU A 91 11.42 21.27 -17.36
N GLU A 92 12.24 21.62 -18.36
CA GLU A 92 11.90 22.63 -19.38
C GLU A 92 10.69 22.22 -20.25
N TYR A 93 10.47 20.92 -20.43
CA TYR A 93 9.35 20.36 -21.19
C TYR A 93 8.23 19.81 -20.29
N SER A 94 8.35 19.97 -18.97
CA SER A 94 7.44 19.38 -18.00
C SER A 94 6.16 20.19 -17.84
N SER A 95 5.05 19.47 -17.70
CA SER A 95 3.79 20.05 -17.22
C SER A 95 3.61 19.79 -15.71
N PRO A 96 2.71 20.52 -15.02
CA PRO A 96 2.41 20.23 -13.62
C PRO A 96 1.98 18.78 -13.35
N VAL A 97 1.34 18.13 -14.32
CA VAL A 97 0.95 16.71 -14.21
C VAL A 97 2.17 15.79 -14.29
N TYR A 98 3.14 16.12 -15.13
CA TYR A 98 4.40 15.36 -15.19
C TYR A 98 5.11 15.41 -13.84
N GLN A 99 5.26 16.61 -13.26
CA GLN A 99 5.89 16.80 -11.94
C GLN A 99 5.18 15.99 -10.86
N LEU A 100 3.84 15.99 -10.85
CA LEU A 100 3.07 15.17 -9.91
C LEU A 100 3.39 13.67 -10.04
N ILE A 101 3.44 13.14 -11.26
CA ILE A 101 3.73 11.72 -11.51
C ILE A 101 5.17 11.37 -11.08
N THR A 102 6.14 12.22 -11.40
CA THR A 102 7.53 12.00 -11.00
C THR A 102 7.72 12.11 -9.49
N ASP A 103 7.00 13.01 -8.81
CA ASP A 103 7.03 13.14 -7.36
C ASP A 103 6.44 11.92 -6.67
N LEU A 104 5.30 11.41 -7.16
CA LEU A 104 4.70 10.16 -6.66
C LEU A 104 5.66 8.98 -6.84
N THR A 105 6.26 8.88 -8.03
CA THR A 105 7.26 7.85 -8.35
C THR A 105 8.47 7.95 -7.42
N ALA A 106 9.01 9.15 -7.21
CA ALA A 106 10.14 9.37 -6.30
C ALA A 106 9.80 9.01 -4.85
N ARG A 107 8.59 9.36 -4.38
CA ARG A 107 8.13 8.98 -3.03
C ARG A 107 8.05 7.47 -2.84
N MET A 108 7.61 6.74 -3.87
CA MET A 108 7.61 5.27 -3.88
C MET A 108 9.05 4.73 -3.82
N LEU A 109 9.93 5.19 -4.69
CA LEU A 109 11.34 4.75 -4.74
C LEU A 109 12.11 5.00 -3.43
N ASN A 110 11.68 5.98 -2.63
CA ASN A 110 12.29 6.29 -1.34
C ASN A 110 11.85 5.34 -0.20
N GLN A 111 10.97 4.36 -0.45
CA GLN A 111 10.64 3.32 0.53
C GLN A 111 11.51 2.06 0.33
N LYS A 112 11.26 1.03 1.16
CA LYS A 112 12.04 -0.21 1.14
C LYS A 112 11.76 -1.03 -0.14
N PRO A 113 12.76 -1.33 -0.99
CA PRO A 113 12.56 -2.11 -2.21
C PRO A 113 11.95 -3.50 -1.96
N GLY A 114 12.34 -4.14 -0.86
CA GLY A 114 11.82 -5.46 -0.48
C GLY A 114 10.30 -5.46 -0.24
N LEU A 115 9.72 -4.34 0.21
CA LEU A 115 8.27 -4.22 0.39
C LEU A 115 7.55 -4.33 -0.97
N TYR A 116 7.96 -3.52 -1.94
CA TYR A 116 7.32 -3.53 -3.26
C TYR A 116 7.62 -4.82 -4.04
N GLY A 117 8.83 -5.38 -3.90
CA GLY A 117 9.16 -6.69 -4.46
C GLY A 117 8.19 -7.77 -3.97
N SER A 118 7.94 -7.82 -2.66
CA SER A 118 6.95 -8.75 -2.07
C SER A 118 5.53 -8.46 -2.56
N ILE A 119 5.06 -7.21 -2.53
CA ILE A 119 3.71 -6.85 -3.02
C ILE A 119 3.51 -7.33 -4.46
N GLN A 120 4.47 -7.07 -5.35
CA GLN A 120 4.38 -7.46 -6.76
C GLN A 120 4.42 -8.98 -6.97
N SER A 121 5.20 -9.69 -6.15
CA SER A 121 5.41 -11.13 -6.33
C SER A 121 4.32 -11.97 -5.66
N GLU A 122 3.84 -11.53 -4.50
CA GLU A 122 2.88 -12.26 -3.66
C GLU A 122 1.43 -11.94 -4.01
N ASN A 123 1.17 -10.80 -4.68
CA ASN A 123 -0.17 -10.41 -5.11
C ASN A 123 -0.32 -10.19 -6.63
N PRO A 124 -0.01 -11.20 -7.47
CA PRO A 124 -0.17 -11.09 -8.91
C PRO A 124 -1.65 -10.98 -9.31
N VAL A 125 -1.93 -10.20 -10.36
CA VAL A 125 -3.26 -10.16 -10.98
C VAL A 125 -3.58 -11.56 -11.53
N LYS A 126 -4.63 -12.20 -11.01
CA LYS A 126 -5.14 -13.49 -11.48
C LYS A 126 -6.27 -13.31 -12.49
#